data_AF-A0A101XFG2-F1
#
_entry.id   AF-A0A101XFG2-F1
#
_cell.length_a   1.000
_cell.length_b   1.000
_cell.length_c   1.000
_cell.angle_alpha   90.00
_cell.angle_beta   90.00
_cell.angle_gamma   90.00
#
_symmetry.space_group_name_H-M   'P 1'
#
loop_
_entity.id
_entity.type
_entity.pdbx_description
1 polymer ?
#
loop_
_entity_poly.entity_id
_entity_poly.type
_entity_poly.pdbx_seq_one_letter_code
_entity_poly.pdbx_strand_id
1 'polypeptide(L)'
;MRRDTAVGVALMVVGVVVIVVYGWLVFATPWWRIVLQLTGFVAVAAVFGILAWVGYALATTPPPKPIEEIEKEIQQELQKLEEESKSQGSGKEGQQ
;
A
#
# COMPACT_ATOMS: atom_id res chain seq x y z
N MET A 1 -16.23 -17.73 1.96
CA MET A 1 -15.92 -19.06 2.50
C MET A 1 -15.08 -19.89 1.52
N ARG A 2 -15.57 -20.40 0.37
CA ARG A 2 -14.70 -21.10 -0.63
C ARG A 2 -13.78 -20.19 -1.47
N ARG A 3 -14.18 -18.93 -1.66
CA ARG A 3 -13.49 -17.94 -2.50
C ARG A 3 -12.12 -17.58 -1.92
N ASP A 4 -12.09 -17.40 -0.60
CA ASP A 4 -10.92 -16.97 0.16
C ASP A 4 -9.87 -18.11 0.20
N THR A 5 -10.32 -19.37 0.33
CA THR A 5 -9.46 -20.55 0.21
C THR A 5 -8.91 -20.75 -1.21
N ALA A 6 -9.71 -20.50 -2.24
CA ALA A 6 -9.26 -20.61 -3.63
C ALA A 6 -8.16 -19.58 -3.96
N VAL A 7 -8.30 -18.35 -3.48
CA VAL A 7 -7.26 -17.31 -3.61
C VAL A 7 -5.99 -17.70 -2.85
N GLY A 8 -6.13 -18.22 -1.63
CA GLY A 8 -4.99 -18.70 -0.85
C GLY A 8 -4.23 -19.85 -1.53
N VAL A 9 -4.95 -20.84 -2.06
CA VAL A 9 -4.33 -21.96 -2.79
C VAL A 9 -3.72 -21.49 -4.11
N ALA A 10 -4.37 -20.58 -4.84
CA ALA A 10 -3.82 -20.01 -6.07
C ALA A 10 -2.51 -19.26 -5.79
N LEU A 11 -2.46 -18.45 -4.74
CA LEU A 11 -1.22 -17.77 -4.31
C LEU A 11 -0.13 -18.76 -3.91
N MET A 12 -0.48 -19.84 -3.20
CA MET A 12 0.48 -20.88 -2.83
C MET A 12 1.08 -21.56 -4.07
N VAL A 13 0.24 -21.98 -5.02
CA VAL A 13 0.69 -22.63 -6.25
C VAL A 13 1.55 -21.68 -7.08
N VAL A 14 1.15 -20.42 -7.24
CA VAL A 14 1.95 -19.42 -7.96
C VAL A 14 3.31 -19.23 -7.30
N GLY A 15 3.36 -19.09 -5.96
CA GLY A 15 4.61 -18.96 -5.23
C GLY A 15 5.53 -20.16 -5.43
N VAL A 16 5.01 -21.38 -5.32
CA VAL A 16 5.78 -22.61 -5.53
C VAL A 16 6.30 -22.69 -6.97
N VAL A 17 5.47 -22.37 -7.96
CA VAL A 17 5.88 -22.35 -9.38
C VAL A 17 7.00 -21.34 -9.61
N VAL A 18 6.88 -20.13 -9.07
CA VAL A 18 7.92 -19.09 -9.19
C VAL A 18 9.24 -19.56 -8.57
N ILE A 19 9.21 -20.21 -7.40
CA ILE A 19 10.42 -20.73 -6.75
C ILE A 19 11.08 -21.82 -7.60
N VAL A 20 10.29 -22.76 -8.14
CA VAL A 20 10.80 -23.87 -8.96
C VAL A 20 11.39 -23.34 -10.27
N VAL A 21 10.71 -22.42 -10.95
CA VAL A 21 11.18 -21.80 -12.19
C VAL A 21 12.43 -20.98 -11.95
N TYR A 22 12.47 -20.18 -10.88
CA TYR A 22 13.64 -19.37 -10.53
C TYR A 22 14.85 -20.26 -10.18
N GLY A 23 14.64 -21.29 -9.36
CA GLY A 23 15.67 -22.28 -9.04
C GLY A 23 16.21 -22.96 -10.31
N TRP A 24 15.32 -23.39 -11.20
CA TRP A 24 15.73 -23.96 -12.49
C TRP A 24 16.56 -22.98 -13.32
N LEU A 25 16.14 -21.72 -13.42
CA LEU A 25 16.84 -20.70 -14.20
C LEU A 25 18.23 -20.36 -13.62
N VAL A 26 18.39 -20.45 -12.30
CA VAL A 26 19.67 -20.20 -11.62
C VAL A 26 20.61 -21.42 -11.69
N PHE A 27 20.11 -22.64 -11.55
CA PHE A 27 20.97 -23.84 -11.45
C PHE A 27 21.15 -24.59 -12.77
N ALA A 28 20.18 -24.58 -13.67
CA ALA A 28 20.21 -25.37 -14.91
C ALA A 28 20.67 -24.58 -16.15
N THR A 29 20.81 -23.25 -16.05
CA THR A 29 21.16 -22.40 -17.19
C THR A 29 22.53 -21.73 -17.03
N PRO A 30 23.35 -21.62 -18.10
CA PRO A 30 24.63 -20.89 -18.08
C PRO A 30 24.49 -19.40 -17.76
N TRP A 31 23.27 -18.88 -17.81
CA TRP A 31 22.90 -17.48 -17.56
C TRP A 31 22.78 -17.13 -16.07
N TRP A 32 23.07 -18.07 -15.16
CA TRP A 32 22.99 -17.90 -13.70
C TRP A 32 23.61 -16.60 -13.19
N ARG A 33 24.76 -16.18 -13.75
CA ARG A 33 25.43 -14.93 -13.38
C ARG A 33 24.59 -13.70 -13.67
N ILE A 34 23.94 -13.65 -14.84
CA ILE A 34 23.08 -12.53 -15.25
C ILE A 34 21.79 -12.52 -14.42
N VAL A 35 21.20 -13.69 -14.18
CA VAL A 35 20.00 -13.83 -13.34
C VAL A 35 20.26 -13.34 -11.92
N LEU A 36 21.35 -13.79 -11.30
CA LEU A 36 21.73 -13.37 -9.95
C LEU A 36 22.06 -11.88 -9.87
N GLN A 37 22.79 -11.34 -10.84
CA GLN A 37 23.08 -9.90 -10.93
C GLN A 37 21.79 -9.08 -11.04
N LEU A 38 20.84 -9.51 -11.87
CA LEU A 38 19.57 -8.84 -12.04
C LEU A 38 18.75 -8.87 -10.74
N THR A 39 18.65 -10.02 -10.08
CA THR A 39 17.92 -10.10 -8.79
C THR A 39 18.58 -9.29 -7.69
N GLY A 40 19.91 -9.28 -7.64
CA GLY A 40 20.66 -8.44 -6.69
C GLY A 40 20.43 -6.97 -6.96
N PHE A 41 20.46 -6.55 -8.24
CA PHE A 41 20.16 -5.19 -8.63
C PHE A 41 18.72 -4.79 -8.27
N VAL A 42 17.73 -5.65 -8.54
CA VAL A 42 16.33 -5.39 -8.18
C VAL A 42 16.16 -5.26 -6.66
N ALA A 43 16.82 -6.11 -5.87
CA ALA A 43 16.79 -6.01 -4.41
C ALA A 43 17.36 -4.67 -3.92
N VAL A 44 18.53 -4.25 -4.45
CA VAL A 44 19.14 -2.96 -4.13
C VAL A 44 18.25 -1.81 -4.61
N ALA A 45 17.72 -1.87 -5.84
CA ALA A 45 16.85 -0.86 -6.40
C ALA A 45 15.53 -0.72 -5.62
N ALA A 46 14.99 -1.80 -5.06
CA ALA A 46 13.82 -1.74 -4.18
C ALA A 46 14.14 -0.96 -2.89
N VAL A 47 15.28 -1.25 -2.25
CA VAL A 47 15.72 -0.53 -1.03
C VAL A 47 15.96 0.95 -1.34
N PHE A 48 16.73 1.26 -2.38
CA PHE A 48 17.00 2.63 -2.79
C PHE A 48 15.75 3.34 -3.32
N GLY A 49 14.81 2.62 -3.92
CA GLY A 49 13.52 3.16 -4.34
C GLY A 49 12.68 3.63 -3.15
N ILE A 50 12.65 2.85 -2.07
CA ILE A 50 11.99 3.26 -0.82
C ILE A 50 12.71 4.48 -0.23
N LEU A 51 14.04 4.47 -0.15
CA LEU A 51 14.82 5.60 0.36
C LEU A 51 14.63 6.87 -0.48
N ALA A 52 14.57 6.73 -1.80
CA ALA A 52 14.30 7.83 -2.72
C ALA A 52 12.87 8.36 -2.58
N TRP A 53 11.88 7.48 -2.35
CA TRP A 53 10.51 7.90 -2.08
C TRP A 53 10.39 8.66 -0.75
N VAL A 54 11.04 8.17 0.31
CA VAL A 54 11.08 8.86 1.60
C VAL A 54 11.83 10.19 1.49
N GLY A 55 12.97 10.21 0.80
CA GLY A 55 13.72 11.43 0.53
C GLY A 55 12.93 12.44 -0.32
N TYR A 56 12.17 11.95 -1.30
CA TYR A 56 11.25 12.76 -2.09
C TYR A 56 10.15 13.36 -1.22
N ALA A 57 9.52 12.56 -0.35
CA ALA A 57 8.53 13.06 0.60
C ALA A 57 9.13 14.13 1.52
N LEU A 58 10.30 13.89 2.14
CA LEU A 58 10.95 14.87 3.01
C LEU A 58 11.37 16.16 2.28
N ALA A 59 11.85 16.05 1.05
CA ALA A 59 12.23 17.21 0.24
C ALA A 59 11.02 18.02 -0.27
N THR A 60 9.86 17.38 -0.39
CA THR A 60 8.63 17.99 -0.91
C THR A 60 7.61 18.30 0.18
N THR A 61 7.83 17.87 1.42
CA THR A 61 7.09 18.33 2.59
C THR A 61 7.76 19.60 3.12
N PRO A 62 7.20 20.80 2.84
CA PRO A 62 7.60 22.00 3.56
C PRO A 62 7.36 21.78 5.06
N PRO A 63 8.17 22.42 5.92
CA PRO A 63 8.12 22.24 7.37
C PRO A 63 6.68 22.31 7.87
N PRO A 64 6.28 21.36 8.74
CA PRO A 64 4.90 21.21 9.19
C PRO A 64 4.39 22.56 9.68
N LYS A 65 3.30 23.04 9.06
CA LYS A 65 2.61 24.25 9.53
C LYS A 65 2.14 24.01 10.98
N PRO A 66 2.11 25.07 11.81
CA PRO A 66 1.75 24.96 13.23
C PRO A 66 0.45 24.20 13.43
N ILE A 67 0.45 23.28 14.39
CA ILE A 67 -0.60 22.30 14.68
C ILE A 67 -1.98 22.96 14.96
N GLU A 68 -2.00 24.23 15.35
CA GLU A 68 -3.22 24.99 15.68
C GLU A 68 -4.17 25.26 14.51
N GLU A 69 -3.69 25.42 13.29
CA GLU A 69 -4.56 25.65 12.11
C GLU A 69 -5.19 24.35 11.62
N ILE A 70 -4.43 23.24 11.66
CA ILE A 70 -4.88 21.91 11.23
C ILE A 70 -5.93 21.37 12.20
N GLU A 71 -5.78 21.60 13.51
CA GLU A 71 -6.78 21.18 14.50
C GLU A 71 -8.09 21.96 14.37
N LYS A 72 -8.03 23.26 14.05
CA LYS A 72 -9.22 24.09 13.83
C LYS A 72 -9.98 23.74 12.55
N GLU A 73 -9.28 23.45 11.45
CA GLU A 73 -9.91 23.01 10.20
C GLU A 73 -10.56 21.63 10.36
N ILE A 74 -9.90 20.67 11.03
CA ILE A 74 -10.46 19.33 11.28
C ILE A 74 -11.67 19.39 12.23
N GLN A 75 -11.64 20.25 13.26
CA GLN A 75 -12.80 20.44 14.14
C GLN A 75 -13.99 21.10 13.41
N GLN A 76 -13.74 22.05 12.51
CA GLN A 76 -14.80 22.66 11.69
C GLN A 76 -15.42 21.68 10.70
N GLU A 77 -14.60 20.83 10.06
CA GLU A 77 -15.10 19.75 9.20
C GLU A 77 -15.92 18.75 10.01
N LEU A 78 -15.42 18.27 11.15
CA LEU A 78 -16.16 17.34 12.03
C LEU A 78 -17.49 17.92 12.53
N GLN A 79 -17.54 19.20 12.92
CA GLN A 79 -18.80 19.85 13.33
C GLN A 79 -19.79 19.94 12.17
N LYS A 80 -19.35 20.29 10.95
CA LYS A 80 -20.22 20.29 9.77
C LYS A 80 -20.76 18.91 9.45
N LEU A 81 -19.91 17.88 9.50
CA LEU A 81 -20.35 16.50 9.28
C LEU A 81 -21.35 16.04 10.36
N GLU A 82 -21.18 16.46 11.61
CA GLU A 82 -22.11 16.14 12.70
C GLU A 82 -23.45 16.87 12.57
N GLU A 83 -23.43 18.14 12.14
CA GLU A 83 -24.64 18.93 11.81
C GLU A 83 -25.39 18.32 10.62
N GLU A 84 -24.68 17.90 9.58
CA GLU A 84 -25.28 17.23 8.42
C GLU A 84 -25.86 15.86 8.78
N SER A 85 -25.18 15.09 9.63
CA SER A 85 -25.67 13.81 10.15
C SER A 85 -26.91 13.97 11.05
N LYS A 86 -26.95 14.99 11.93
CA LYS A 86 -28.12 15.27 12.77
C LYS A 86 -29.32 15.77 11.95
N SER A 87 -29.06 16.57 10.90
CA SER A 87 -30.09 17.03 9.98
C SER A 87 -30.67 15.89 9.12
N GLN A 88 -29.84 14.93 8.67
CA GLN A 88 -30.33 13.74 7.96
C GLN A 88 -31.02 12.70 8.87
N GLY A 89 -30.63 12.61 10.15
CA GLY A 89 -31.24 11.69 11.12
C GLY A 89 -32.67 12.07 11.52
N SER A 90 -32.95 13.36 11.70
CA SER A 90 -34.27 13.84 12.14
C SER A 90 -35.36 13.79 11.05
N GLY A 91 -35.00 13.52 9.79
CA GLY A 91 -35.95 13.44 8.67
C GLY A 91 -36.56 12.05 8.42
N LYS A 92 -36.04 11.00 9.07
CA LYS A 92 -36.47 9.60 8.83
C LYS A 92 -37.41 9.01 9.89
N GLU A 93 -37.70 9.69 10.99
CA GLU A 93 -38.62 9.21 12.04
C GLU A 93 -40.08 9.71 11.89
N GLY A 94 -40.42 10.48 10.85
CA GLY A 94 -41.77 11.03 10.62
C GLY A 94 -42.66 10.33 9.59
N GLN A 95 -42.23 9.20 9.01
CA GLN A 95 -43.04 8.43 8.05
C GLN A 95 -42.97 6.92 8.38
N GLN A 96 -43.64 6.49 9.43
CA GLN A 96 -44.16 5.12 9.60
C GLN A 96 -45.53 5.20 10.27
#